data_AF-A0A4Q4T062-F1
#
_entry.id   AF-A0A4Q4T062-F1
#
_cell.length_a   1.000
_cell.length_b   1.000
_cell.length_c   1.000
_cell.angle_alpha   90.00
_cell.angle_beta   90.00
_cell.angle_gamma   90.00
#
_symmetry.space_group_name_H-M   'P 1'
#
loop_
_entity.id
_entity.type
_entity.pdbx_description
1 polymer ?
#
loop_
_entity_poly.entity_id
_entity_poly.type
_entity_poly.pdbx_seq_one_letter_code
_entity_poly.pdbx_strand_id
1 'polypeptide(L)'
;MGASNPCLRTTDVATGASQFVYESTSIMQYLEELYPDSPMQPKSAIGRAKMLDILQKINLTTSDLNYFLRNTVPELGALMGLEAADQSRAAAMNARSCEVKGILKIQEWAVENGMTPTSGWLTPGVDGPGLADVAFASTHRYTGLVYGFDAVGDGRLRTLAAWYERFKQLPWWEELEGREGIEPPVLGFGKHSRAGWFQQEKDNEWIHLTQSSSDRTS
;
A
#
# COMPACT_ATOMS: atom_id res chain seq x y z
N MET A 1 11.70 -16.81 -18.56
CA MET A 1 11.73 -15.40 -18.13
C MET A 1 10.30 -15.04 -17.73
N GLY A 2 10.04 -14.87 -16.44
CA GLY A 2 8.69 -14.55 -15.96
C GLY A 2 8.40 -13.08 -16.18
N ALA A 3 7.22 -12.75 -16.71
CA ALA A 3 6.73 -11.38 -16.71
C ALA A 3 6.55 -10.92 -15.24
N SER A 4 7.09 -9.76 -14.87
CA SER A 4 6.76 -9.15 -13.57
C SER A 4 5.44 -8.40 -13.70
N ASN A 5 4.59 -8.53 -12.68
CA ASN A 5 3.37 -7.74 -12.55
C ASN A 5 3.62 -6.67 -11.47
N PRO A 6 3.14 -5.42 -11.67
CA PRO A 6 2.42 -4.94 -12.85
C PRO A 6 3.34 -4.66 -14.06
N CYS A 7 2.75 -4.69 -15.26
CA CYS A 7 3.40 -4.36 -16.52
C CYS A 7 2.48 -3.47 -17.36
N LEU A 8 3.01 -2.36 -17.87
CA LEU A 8 2.33 -1.46 -18.80
C LEU A 8 2.87 -1.69 -20.21
N ARG A 9 1.97 -1.99 -21.15
CA ARG A 9 2.29 -1.97 -22.58
C ARG A 9 1.96 -0.60 -23.16
N THR A 10 2.91 0.02 -23.82
CA THR A 10 2.74 1.26 -24.57
C THR A 10 2.79 0.94 -26.06
N THR A 11 2.15 1.76 -26.89
CA THR A 11 2.16 1.59 -28.35
C THR A 11 2.33 2.95 -29.01
N ASP A 12 3.37 3.09 -29.80
CA ASP A 12 3.57 4.26 -30.65
C ASP A 12 2.53 4.22 -31.78
N VAL A 13 1.67 5.22 -31.82
CA VAL A 13 0.57 5.30 -32.80
C VAL A 13 1.10 5.53 -34.22
N ALA A 14 2.26 6.18 -34.38
CA ALA A 14 2.84 6.47 -35.70
C ALA A 14 3.56 5.25 -36.30
N THR A 15 4.24 4.46 -35.47
CA THR A 15 5.04 3.30 -35.95
C THR A 15 4.38 1.95 -35.70
N GLY A 16 3.39 1.88 -34.82
CA GLY A 16 2.78 0.63 -34.34
C GLY A 16 3.68 -0.18 -33.40
N ALA A 17 4.86 0.33 -33.04
CA ALA A 17 5.79 -0.38 -32.17
C ALA A 17 5.28 -0.42 -30.73
N SER A 18 5.29 -1.61 -30.11
CA SER A 18 4.97 -1.77 -28.69
C SER A 18 6.23 -1.82 -27.83
N GLN A 19 6.18 -1.15 -26.68
CA GLN A 19 7.18 -1.23 -25.63
C GLN A 19 6.52 -1.64 -24.31
N PHE A 20 7.32 -2.17 -23.38
CA PHE A 20 6.85 -2.60 -22.07
C PHE A 20 7.61 -1.85 -20.98
N VAL A 21 6.86 -1.30 -20.03
CA VAL A 21 7.37 -0.73 -18.78
C VAL A 21 6.98 -1.68 -17.65
N TYR A 22 7.98 -2.12 -16.90
CA TYR A 22 7.80 -3.02 -15.76
C TYR A 22 7.98 -2.24 -14.45
N GLU A 23 7.54 -2.81 -13.34
CA GLU A 23 7.58 -2.23 -11.99
C GLU A 23 6.61 -1.06 -11.78
N SER A 24 5.83 -1.11 -10.71
CA SER A 24 4.80 -0.12 -10.41
C SER A 24 5.36 1.31 -10.32
N THR A 25 6.49 1.50 -9.65
CA THR A 25 7.12 2.83 -9.51
C THR A 25 7.59 3.38 -10.86
N SER A 26 8.17 2.54 -11.72
CA SER A 26 8.60 2.96 -13.06
C SER A 26 7.41 3.27 -13.97
N ILE A 27 6.32 2.50 -13.88
CA ILE A 27 5.07 2.78 -14.59
C ILE A 27 4.51 4.15 -14.15
N MET A 28 4.45 4.41 -12.85
CA MET A 28 3.98 5.69 -12.31
C MET A 28 4.84 6.87 -12.78
N GLN A 29 6.17 6.72 -12.74
CA GLN A 29 7.11 7.73 -13.21
C GLN A 29 6.94 8.01 -14.71
N TYR A 30 6.77 6.96 -15.53
CA TYR A 30 6.54 7.08 -16.96
C TYR A 30 5.22 7.82 -17.28
N LEU A 31 4.14 7.49 -16.56
CA LEU A 31 2.85 8.17 -16.75
C LEU A 31 2.92 9.66 -16.38
N GLU A 32 3.63 10.00 -15.30
CA GLU A 32 3.85 11.39 -14.89
C GLU A 32 4.63 12.19 -15.96
N GLU A 33 5.57 11.56 -16.66
CA GLU A 33 6.30 12.21 -17.76
C GLU A 33 5.42 12.41 -19.01
N LEU A 34 4.45 11.53 -19.25
CA LEU A 34 3.53 11.64 -20.39
C LEU A 34 2.39 12.64 -20.16
N TYR A 35 1.92 12.77 -18.91
CA TYR A 35 0.78 13.61 -18.55
C TYR A 35 1.19 14.66 -17.52
N PRO A 36 1.97 15.69 -17.91
CA PRO A 36 2.57 16.64 -16.98
C PRO A 36 1.57 17.68 -16.39
N ASP A 37 0.33 17.69 -16.89
CA ASP A 37 -0.71 18.59 -16.41
C ASP A 37 -1.22 18.11 -15.04
N SER A 38 -1.14 18.99 -14.03
CA SER A 38 -1.36 18.66 -12.61
C SER A 38 -0.31 17.68 -12.05
N PRO A 39 0.96 18.13 -11.95
CA PRO A 39 2.09 17.25 -11.68
C PRO A 39 1.94 16.53 -10.32
N MET A 40 2.03 15.20 -10.36
CA MET A 40 2.04 14.34 -9.18
C MET A 40 3.43 14.23 -8.55
N GLN A 41 4.44 14.87 -9.16
CA GLN A 41 5.78 14.99 -8.60
C GLN A 41 6.22 16.45 -8.38
N PRO A 42 7.10 16.72 -7.42
CA PRO A 42 7.60 18.07 -7.18
C PRO A 42 8.48 18.56 -8.33
N LYS A 43 8.46 19.86 -8.62
CA LYS A 43 9.29 20.46 -9.70
C LYS A 43 10.77 20.59 -9.32
N SER A 44 11.07 20.84 -8.04
CA SER A 44 12.44 21.06 -7.58
C SER A 44 13.19 19.74 -7.42
N ALA A 45 14.50 19.74 -7.71
CA ALA A 45 15.33 18.55 -7.55
C ALA A 45 15.28 17.99 -6.11
N ILE A 46 15.34 18.88 -5.11
CA ILE A 46 15.24 18.49 -3.71
C ILE A 46 13.84 17.97 -3.33
N GLY A 47 12.78 18.52 -3.90
CA GLY A 47 11.43 18.02 -3.70
C GLY A 47 11.26 16.60 -4.24
N ARG A 48 11.79 16.35 -5.45
CA ARG A 48 11.80 14.99 -6.02
C ARG A 48 12.61 14.01 -5.18
N ALA A 49 13.78 14.41 -4.69
CA ALA A 49 14.58 13.56 -3.80
C ALA A 49 13.79 13.16 -2.54
N LYS A 50 13.12 14.12 -1.88
CA LYS A 50 12.28 13.86 -0.71
C LYS A 50 11.07 12.96 -1.01
N MET A 51 10.43 13.15 -2.16
CA MET A 51 9.39 12.24 -2.63
C MET A 51 9.93 10.82 -2.82
N LEU A 52 11.11 10.68 -3.43
CA LEU A 52 11.75 9.40 -3.67
C LEU A 52 12.16 8.71 -2.36
N ASP A 53 12.60 9.44 -1.33
CA ASP A 53 12.86 8.88 0.00
C ASP A 53 11.60 8.22 0.58
N ILE A 54 10.46 8.92 0.49
CA ILE A 54 9.17 8.40 0.94
C ILE A 54 8.74 7.19 0.10
N LEU A 55 8.81 7.27 -1.23
CA LEU A 55 8.48 6.15 -2.13
C LEU A 55 9.32 4.90 -1.84
N GLN A 56 10.64 5.06 -1.67
CA GLN A 56 11.50 3.92 -1.36
C GLN A 56 11.20 3.35 0.02
N LYS A 57 10.80 4.19 0.97
CA LYS A 57 10.37 3.70 2.27
C LYS A 57 9.05 2.93 2.20
N ILE A 58 8.11 3.36 1.37
CA ILE A 58 6.87 2.62 1.08
C ILE A 58 7.20 1.24 0.49
N ASN A 59 8.12 1.16 -0.47
CA ASN A 59 8.55 -0.11 -1.08
C ASN A 59 9.20 -1.06 -0.07
N LEU A 60 10.07 -0.55 0.80
CA LEU A 60 10.69 -1.32 1.88
C LEU A 60 9.65 -1.83 2.88
N THR A 61 8.74 -0.97 3.32
CA THR A 61 7.64 -1.35 4.22
C THR A 61 6.71 -2.39 3.57
N THR A 62 6.44 -2.27 2.27
CA THR A 62 5.66 -3.27 1.52
C THR A 62 6.38 -4.62 1.46
N SER A 63 7.71 -4.61 1.38
CA SER A 63 8.51 -5.83 1.47
C SER A 63 8.38 -6.46 2.85
N ASP A 64 8.52 -5.69 3.93
CA ASP A 64 8.31 -6.16 5.30
C ASP A 64 6.90 -6.75 5.49
N LEU A 65 5.87 -6.07 4.98
CA LEU A 65 4.50 -6.59 4.98
C LEU A 65 4.39 -7.92 4.22
N ASN A 66 5.02 -8.07 3.06
CA ASN A 66 5.04 -9.35 2.35
C ASN A 66 5.72 -10.46 3.17
N TYR A 67 6.81 -10.16 3.89
CA TYR A 67 7.42 -11.12 4.82
C TYR A 67 6.47 -11.52 5.95
N PHE A 68 5.71 -10.58 6.48
CA PHE A 68 4.68 -10.86 7.47
C PHE A 68 3.56 -11.74 6.89
N LEU A 69 3.00 -11.35 5.75
CA LEU A 69 1.88 -12.04 5.11
C LEU A 69 2.25 -13.46 4.67
N ARG A 70 3.39 -13.67 4.01
CA ARG A 70 3.78 -15.01 3.54
C ARG A 70 4.03 -16.01 4.69
N ASN A 71 4.38 -15.51 5.87
CA ASN A 71 4.54 -16.32 7.07
C ASN A 71 3.24 -16.49 7.89
N THR A 72 2.18 -15.74 7.56
CA THR A 72 0.90 -15.77 8.28
C THR A 72 -0.27 -16.27 7.44
N VAL A 73 -0.14 -16.29 6.11
CA VAL A 73 -1.17 -16.71 5.15
C VAL A 73 -0.61 -17.88 4.34
N PRO A 74 -0.95 -19.14 4.67
CA PRO A 74 -0.43 -20.36 4.02
C PRO A 74 -0.45 -20.34 2.48
N GLU A 75 -1.54 -19.92 1.87
CA GLU A 75 -1.71 -19.89 0.41
C GLU A 75 -0.80 -18.85 -0.23
N LEU A 76 -0.62 -17.68 0.40
CA LEU A 76 0.36 -16.71 -0.07
C LEU A 76 1.78 -17.26 0.09
N GLY A 77 2.06 -17.92 1.21
CA GLY A 77 3.32 -18.64 1.41
C GLY A 77 3.59 -19.60 0.26
N ALA A 78 2.65 -20.50 -0.05
CA ALA A 78 2.76 -21.48 -1.11
C ALA A 78 2.95 -20.83 -2.50
N LEU A 79 2.20 -19.77 -2.81
CA LEU A 79 2.38 -18.98 -4.05
C LEU A 79 3.79 -18.37 -4.16
N MET A 80 4.43 -18.10 -3.03
CA MET A 80 5.79 -17.56 -2.94
C MET A 80 6.86 -18.66 -2.71
N GLY A 81 6.50 -19.94 -2.81
CA GLY A 81 7.40 -21.08 -2.61
C GLY A 81 7.81 -21.32 -1.15
N LEU A 82 6.99 -20.89 -0.19
CA LEU A 82 7.16 -21.14 1.24
C LEU A 82 6.08 -22.10 1.73
N GLU A 83 6.49 -23.33 2.04
CA GLU A 83 5.58 -24.35 2.59
C GLU A 83 5.07 -23.96 3.98
N ALA A 84 3.88 -24.43 4.34
CA ALA A 84 3.26 -24.11 5.63
C ALA A 84 4.12 -24.52 6.84
N ALA A 85 4.90 -25.61 6.71
CA ALA A 85 5.81 -26.09 7.75
C ALA A 85 7.02 -25.15 7.98
N ASP A 86 7.39 -24.36 6.97
CA ASP A 86 8.52 -23.42 7.02
C ASP A 86 8.09 -22.01 7.43
N GLN A 87 6.77 -21.77 7.59
CA GLN A 87 6.27 -20.50 8.07
C GLN A 87 6.72 -20.24 9.52
N SER A 88 7.30 -19.07 9.74
CA SER A 88 7.89 -18.70 11.02
C SER A 88 7.17 -17.54 11.68
N ARG A 89 6.62 -17.78 12.86
CA ARG A 89 6.08 -16.73 13.75
C ARG A 89 7.13 -15.67 14.05
N ALA A 90 8.35 -16.07 14.37
CA ALA A 90 9.43 -15.13 14.70
C ALA A 90 9.75 -14.20 13.52
N ALA A 91 9.83 -14.76 12.30
CA ALA A 91 10.02 -13.98 11.09
C ALA A 91 8.84 -13.03 10.84
N ALA A 92 7.61 -13.51 10.99
CA ALA A 92 6.40 -12.68 10.84
C ALA A 92 6.39 -11.51 11.82
N MET A 93 6.63 -11.76 13.11
CA MET A 93 6.60 -10.70 14.13
C MET A 93 7.72 -9.69 13.97
N ASN A 94 8.92 -10.14 13.58
CA ASN A 94 10.01 -9.23 13.24
C ASN A 94 9.65 -8.34 12.05
N ALA A 95 9.11 -8.93 10.98
CA ALA A 95 8.67 -8.20 9.80
C ALA A 95 7.56 -7.19 10.13
N ARG A 96 6.57 -7.57 10.93
CA ARG A 96 5.52 -6.65 11.42
C ARG A 96 6.08 -5.50 12.23
N SER A 97 7.09 -5.75 13.07
CA SER A 97 7.77 -4.68 13.82
C SER A 97 8.50 -3.69 12.88
N CYS A 98 9.20 -4.21 11.87
CA CYS A 98 9.88 -3.39 10.85
C CYS A 98 8.90 -2.57 10.01
N GLU A 99 7.80 -3.20 9.58
CA GLU A 99 6.71 -2.55 8.84
C GLU A 99 6.17 -1.35 9.62
N VAL A 100 5.76 -1.55 10.88
CA VAL A 100 5.20 -0.47 11.73
C VAL A 100 6.20 0.66 11.94
N LYS A 101 7.48 0.34 12.21
CA LYS A 101 8.55 1.36 12.28
C LYS A 101 8.70 2.11 10.96
N GLY A 102 8.52 1.42 9.85
CA GLY A 102 8.60 2.02 8.54
C GLY A 102 7.46 2.98 8.23
N ILE A 103 6.22 2.62 8.56
CA ILE A 103 5.04 3.49 8.40
C ILE A 103 5.15 4.72 9.32
N LEU A 104 5.64 4.54 10.55
CA LEU A 104 5.92 5.67 11.46
C LEU A 104 6.92 6.64 10.84
N LYS A 105 7.98 6.13 10.19
CA LYS A 105 8.98 6.97 9.53
C LYS A 105 8.42 7.70 8.31
N ILE A 106 7.55 7.06 7.53
CA ILE A 106 6.82 7.71 6.43
C ILE A 106 5.99 8.89 6.95
N GLN A 107 5.24 8.68 8.04
CA GLN A 107 4.47 9.76 8.67
C GLN A 107 5.38 10.89 9.16
N GLU A 108 6.49 10.57 9.83
CA GLU A 108 7.46 11.54 10.33
C GLU A 108 7.97 12.43 9.20
N TRP A 109 8.45 11.83 8.11
CA TRP A 109 8.93 12.59 6.95
C TRP A 109 7.83 13.39 6.26
N ALA A 110 6.62 12.86 6.14
CA ALA A 110 5.51 13.61 5.57
C ALA A 110 5.17 14.85 6.43
N VAL A 111 5.17 14.70 7.76
CA VAL A 111 4.96 15.82 8.71
C VAL A 111 6.08 16.85 8.63
N GLU A 112 7.34 16.41 8.58
CA GLU A 112 8.51 17.30 8.36
C GLU A 112 8.41 18.08 7.05
N ASN A 113 7.73 17.53 6.05
CA ASN A 113 7.47 18.18 4.76
C ASN A 113 6.11 18.90 4.69
N GLY A 114 5.45 19.12 5.83
CA GLY A 114 4.27 19.98 5.92
C GLY A 114 2.92 19.27 5.86
N MET A 115 2.88 17.92 5.89
CA MET A 115 1.62 17.19 6.05
C MET A 115 1.08 17.35 7.47
N THR A 116 -0.22 17.66 7.57
CA THR A 116 -0.96 17.70 8.83
C THR A 116 -2.20 16.79 8.73
N PRO A 117 -2.95 16.58 9.82
CA PRO A 117 -4.21 15.83 9.74
C PRO A 117 -5.22 16.43 8.76
N THR A 118 -5.19 17.75 8.54
CA THR A 118 -6.19 18.48 7.75
C THR A 118 -5.65 19.05 6.43
N SER A 119 -4.33 19.06 6.22
CA SER A 119 -3.70 19.67 5.04
C SER A 119 -2.43 18.92 4.60
N GLY A 120 -1.97 19.23 3.39
CA GLY A 120 -0.80 18.59 2.80
C GLY A 120 -1.05 17.12 2.39
N TRP A 121 -0.05 16.55 1.72
CA TRP A 121 -0.06 15.23 1.10
C TRP A 121 1.23 14.49 1.47
N LEU A 122 1.25 13.16 1.27
CA LEU A 122 2.46 12.36 1.45
C LEU A 122 3.56 12.79 0.48
N THR A 123 3.18 13.16 -0.74
CA THR A 123 4.08 13.74 -1.72
C THR A 123 4.35 15.21 -1.35
N PRO A 124 5.61 15.59 -1.11
CA PRO A 124 5.92 16.92 -0.60
C PRO A 124 5.92 17.98 -1.72
N GLY A 125 5.24 19.11 -1.54
CA GLY A 125 5.34 20.25 -2.46
C GLY A 125 4.54 20.11 -3.75
N VAL A 126 3.44 19.35 -3.71
CA VAL A 126 2.39 19.29 -4.75
C VAL A 126 1.06 19.78 -4.17
N ASP A 127 0.19 20.32 -5.03
CA ASP A 127 -1.10 20.89 -4.61
C ASP A 127 -2.18 19.81 -4.35
N GLY A 128 -2.01 18.64 -4.96
CA GLY A 128 -2.89 17.48 -4.86
C GLY A 128 -2.15 16.21 -4.41
N PRO A 129 -2.84 15.06 -4.32
CA PRO A 129 -2.20 13.77 -4.08
C PRO A 129 -1.14 13.51 -5.17
N GLY A 130 0.07 13.13 -4.77
CA GLY A 130 1.15 12.83 -5.68
C GLY A 130 1.51 11.35 -5.74
N LEU A 131 2.70 11.05 -6.29
CA LEU A 131 3.16 9.67 -6.48
C LEU A 131 3.28 8.88 -5.18
N ALA A 132 3.77 9.49 -4.09
CA ALA A 132 3.87 8.81 -2.80
C ALA A 132 2.49 8.51 -2.20
N ASP A 133 1.52 9.38 -2.43
CA ASP A 133 0.14 9.20 -1.97
C ASP A 133 -0.49 7.98 -2.64
N VAL A 134 -0.40 7.88 -3.98
CA VAL A 134 -0.93 6.75 -4.73
C VAL A 134 -0.23 5.44 -4.35
N ALA A 135 1.09 5.46 -4.20
CA ALA A 135 1.85 4.26 -3.83
C ALA A 135 1.44 3.73 -2.43
N PHE A 136 1.30 4.62 -1.45
CA PHE A 136 0.91 4.21 -0.10
C PHE A 136 -0.57 3.83 -0.02
N ALA A 137 -1.46 4.64 -0.62
CA ALA A 137 -2.90 4.38 -0.62
C ALA A 137 -3.24 3.04 -1.29
N SER A 138 -2.63 2.74 -2.44
CA SER A 138 -2.84 1.47 -3.14
C SER A 138 -2.38 0.27 -2.32
N THR A 139 -1.20 0.34 -1.71
CA THR A 139 -0.66 -0.73 -0.84
C THR A 139 -1.56 -0.93 0.38
N HIS A 140 -1.91 0.16 1.06
CA HIS A 140 -2.77 0.10 2.25
C HIS A 140 -4.16 -0.44 1.89
N ARG A 141 -4.75 0.06 0.80
CA ARG A 141 -6.06 -0.39 0.31
C ARG A 141 -6.06 -1.85 -0.07
N TYR A 142 -5.07 -2.30 -0.84
CA TYR A 142 -4.91 -3.70 -1.23
C TYR A 142 -4.80 -4.61 -0.01
N THR A 143 -4.02 -4.20 0.98
CA THR A 143 -3.80 -5.00 2.19
C THR A 143 -5.06 -5.10 3.03
N GLY A 144 -5.78 -3.99 3.22
CA GLY A 144 -7.07 -4.00 3.89
C GLY A 144 -8.11 -4.80 3.13
N LEU A 145 -8.15 -4.67 1.80
CA LEU A 145 -9.09 -5.39 0.94
C LEU A 145 -8.87 -6.88 0.96
N VAL A 146 -7.64 -7.33 0.73
CA VAL A 146 -7.34 -8.74 0.48
C VAL A 146 -7.07 -9.48 1.78
N TYR A 147 -6.41 -8.83 2.73
CA TYR A 147 -5.95 -9.48 3.95
C TYR A 147 -6.64 -8.98 5.22
N GLY A 148 -7.49 -7.95 5.14
CA GLY A 148 -8.18 -7.42 6.30
C GLY A 148 -7.25 -6.78 7.34
N PHE A 149 -6.03 -6.37 6.94
CA PHE A 149 -5.12 -5.65 7.83
C PHE A 149 -5.22 -4.14 7.62
N ASP A 150 -5.48 -3.44 8.71
CA ASP A 150 -5.37 -2.00 8.77
C ASP A 150 -3.93 -1.60 9.12
N ALA A 151 -3.21 -1.03 8.15
CA ALA A 151 -1.84 -0.58 8.30
C ALA A 151 -1.73 0.78 9.03
N VAL A 152 -2.82 1.55 9.13
CA VAL A 152 -2.83 2.89 9.77
C VAL A 152 -3.69 2.95 11.04
N GLY A 153 -4.23 1.82 11.48
CA GLY A 153 -5.06 1.72 12.70
C GLY A 153 -4.32 1.89 14.03
N ASP A 154 -2.99 1.95 14.03
CA ASP A 154 -2.20 2.30 15.21
C ASP A 154 -2.44 3.78 15.59
N GLY A 155 -2.81 4.07 16.84
CA GLY A 155 -3.09 5.43 17.30
C GLY A 155 -1.92 6.42 17.13
N ARG A 156 -0.68 5.93 17.00
CA ARG A 156 0.50 6.75 16.67
C ARG A 156 0.50 7.23 15.22
N LEU A 157 -0.26 6.59 14.34
CA LEU A 157 -0.40 6.88 12.91
C LEU A 157 -1.59 7.79 12.59
N ARG A 158 -2.11 8.53 13.58
CA ARG A 158 -3.28 9.41 13.44
C ARG A 158 -3.21 10.40 12.27
N THR A 159 -2.02 10.90 11.92
CA THR A 159 -1.87 11.84 10.81
C THR A 159 -2.03 11.12 9.48
N LEU A 160 -1.46 9.91 9.35
CA LEU A 160 -1.70 9.06 8.18
C LEU A 160 -3.15 8.59 8.10
N ALA A 161 -3.77 8.21 9.22
CA ALA A 161 -5.18 7.85 9.22
C ALA A 161 -6.06 9.01 8.72
N ALA A 162 -5.83 10.23 9.23
CA ALA A 162 -6.55 11.42 8.76
C ALA A 162 -6.24 11.78 7.29
N TRP A 163 -4.99 11.63 6.86
CA TRP A 163 -4.60 11.76 5.46
C TRP A 163 -5.37 10.77 4.58
N TYR A 164 -5.48 9.50 4.99
CA TYR A 164 -6.17 8.48 4.20
C TYR A 164 -7.67 8.77 4.10
N GLU A 165 -8.31 9.23 5.18
CA GLU A 165 -9.69 9.69 5.13
C GLU A 165 -9.90 10.83 4.12
N ARG A 166 -8.97 11.80 4.06
CA ARG A 166 -8.99 12.86 3.04
C ARG A 166 -8.75 12.32 1.64
N PHE A 167 -7.84 11.38 1.47
CA PHE A 167 -7.54 10.75 0.19
C PHE A 167 -8.78 10.02 -0.38
N LYS A 168 -9.59 9.39 0.46
CA LYS A 168 -10.85 8.76 0.05
C LYS A 168 -11.94 9.75 -0.40
N GLN A 169 -11.79 11.04 -0.13
CA GLN A 169 -12.73 12.07 -0.60
C GLN A 169 -12.37 12.62 -1.99
N LEU A 170 -11.33 12.08 -2.65
CA LEU A 170 -10.95 12.52 -3.97
C LEU A 170 -12.05 12.18 -5.00
N PRO A 171 -12.31 13.03 -6.01
CA PRO A 171 -13.45 12.86 -6.93
C PRO A 171 -13.47 11.53 -7.68
N TRP A 172 -12.29 10.96 -7.94
CA TRP A 172 -12.14 9.69 -8.65
C TRP A 172 -12.23 8.46 -7.74
N TRP A 173 -12.31 8.64 -6.41
CA TRP A 173 -12.35 7.53 -5.46
C TRP A 173 -13.61 6.68 -5.62
N GLU A 174 -14.78 7.30 -5.81
CA GLU A 174 -16.03 6.59 -6.06
C GLU A 174 -15.97 5.78 -7.35
N GLU A 175 -15.33 6.32 -8.40
CA GLU A 175 -15.15 5.58 -9.64
C GLU A 175 -14.30 4.33 -9.43
N LEU A 176 -13.31 4.38 -8.53
CA LEU A 176 -12.47 3.22 -8.20
C LEU A 176 -13.19 2.21 -7.31
N GLU A 177 -13.87 2.67 -6.26
CA GLU A 177 -14.46 1.83 -5.20
C GLU A 177 -15.94 1.45 -5.43
N GLY A 178 -16.63 2.10 -6.36
CA GLY A 178 -18.03 1.79 -6.70
C GLY A 178 -18.19 0.65 -7.70
N ARG A 179 -17.09 0.06 -8.18
CA ARG A 179 -17.11 -1.01 -9.20
C ARG A 179 -17.46 -2.36 -8.57
N GLU A 180 -18.11 -3.22 -9.34
CA GLU A 180 -18.23 -4.63 -8.95
C GLU A 180 -16.88 -5.34 -9.09
N GLY A 181 -16.66 -6.39 -8.28
CA GLY A 181 -15.48 -7.25 -8.41
C GLY A 181 -14.15 -6.60 -7.97
N ILE A 182 -14.18 -5.59 -7.11
CA ILE A 182 -12.97 -4.91 -6.60
C ILE A 182 -12.03 -5.89 -5.89
N GLU A 183 -12.57 -6.87 -5.17
CA GLU A 183 -11.80 -7.98 -4.62
C GLU A 183 -11.72 -9.12 -5.66
N PRO A 184 -10.53 -9.41 -6.23
CA PRO A 184 -10.39 -10.51 -7.16
C PRO A 184 -10.70 -11.84 -6.44
N PRO A 185 -11.58 -12.71 -6.98
CA PRO A 185 -11.93 -13.97 -6.33
C PRO A 185 -10.73 -14.87 -5.99
N VAL A 186 -9.68 -14.80 -6.82
CA VAL A 186 -8.41 -15.54 -6.62
C VAL A 186 -7.68 -15.13 -5.33
N LEU A 187 -7.96 -13.93 -4.80
CA LEU A 187 -7.35 -13.41 -3.58
C LEU A 187 -8.27 -13.57 -2.35
N GLY A 188 -9.46 -14.18 -2.50
CA GLY A 188 -10.42 -14.36 -1.42
C GLY A 188 -9.90 -15.20 -0.23
N PHE A 189 -8.81 -15.95 -0.41
CA PHE A 189 -8.15 -16.65 0.70
C PHE A 189 -7.57 -15.67 1.74
N GLY A 190 -7.23 -14.44 1.33
CA GLY A 190 -6.41 -13.53 2.12
C GLY A 190 -7.06 -13.09 3.43
N LYS A 191 -8.39 -13.06 3.56
CA LYS A 191 -9.07 -12.74 4.84
C LYS A 191 -9.32 -13.96 5.73
N HIS A 192 -9.40 -15.15 5.13
CA HIS A 192 -9.93 -16.33 5.80
C HIS A 192 -8.85 -17.35 6.16
N SER A 193 -7.71 -17.31 5.47
CA SER A 193 -6.63 -18.25 5.73
C SER A 193 -5.54 -17.65 6.61
N ARG A 194 -5.31 -18.27 7.76
CA ARG A 194 -4.24 -17.89 8.68
C ARG A 194 -3.46 -19.12 9.10
N ALA A 195 -2.17 -18.95 9.33
CA ALA A 195 -1.34 -19.98 9.94
C ALA A 195 -1.91 -20.34 11.31
N GLY A 196 -1.87 -21.63 11.68
CA GLY A 196 -2.53 -22.11 12.90
C GLY A 196 -2.09 -21.38 14.18
N TRP A 197 -0.81 -20.98 14.26
CA TRP A 197 -0.29 -20.20 15.38
C TRP A 197 -0.87 -18.78 15.45
N PHE A 198 -1.19 -18.16 14.31
CA PHE A 198 -1.75 -16.81 14.25
C PHE A 198 -3.20 -16.79 14.74
N GLN A 199 -3.95 -17.84 14.41
CA GLN A 199 -5.34 -17.99 14.82
C GLN A 199 -5.45 -18.16 16.34
N GLN A 200 -4.54 -18.96 16.93
CA GLN A 200 -4.43 -19.14 18.38
C GLN A 200 -4.12 -17.83 19.13
N GLU A 201 -3.38 -16.88 18.52
CA GLU A 201 -3.06 -15.60 19.16
C GLU A 201 -4.16 -14.55 19.00
N LYS A 202 -4.94 -14.59 17.91
CA LYS A 202 -6.14 -13.76 17.78
C LYS A 202 -7.15 -14.08 18.87
N ASP A 203 -7.28 -15.36 19.20
CA ASP A 203 -8.17 -15.85 20.27
C ASP A 203 -7.64 -15.51 21.69
N ASN A 204 -6.39 -15.04 21.80
CA ASN A 204 -5.70 -14.70 23.05
C ASN A 204 -5.39 -13.18 23.20
N GLU A 205 -6.10 -12.29 22.49
CA GLU A 205 -6.09 -10.82 22.64
C GLU A 205 -4.76 -10.07 22.39
N TRP A 206 -4.12 -10.23 21.21
CA TRP A 206 -2.98 -9.35 20.84
C TRP A 206 -3.05 -8.71 19.45
N ILE A 207 -4.00 -9.10 18.61
CA ILE A 207 -4.17 -8.50 17.28
C ILE A 207 -5.58 -7.91 17.21
N HIS A 208 -5.69 -6.61 17.48
CA HIS A 208 -6.87 -5.84 17.08
C HIS A 208 -6.91 -5.81 15.54
N LEU A 209 -7.46 -6.85 14.94
CA LEU A 209 -8.11 -6.74 13.65
C LEU A 209 -9.39 -5.96 13.94
N THR A 210 -9.39 -4.67 13.62
CA THR A 210 -10.53 -3.78 13.81
C THR A 210 -11.78 -4.42 13.20
N GLN A 211 -12.67 -4.92 14.05
CA GLN A 211 -14.06 -5.16 13.67
C GLN A 211 -14.68 -3.77 13.48
N SER A 212 -14.91 -3.39 12.23
CA SER A 212 -15.86 -2.32 11.93
C SER A 212 -17.24 -2.80 12.36
N SER A 213 -17.70 -2.36 13.54
CA SER A 213 -19.11 -2.43 13.90
C SER A 213 -19.79 -1.16 13.40
N SER A 214 -20.38 -1.24 12.21
CA SER A 214 -21.46 -0.35 11.83
C SER A 214 -22.76 -0.94 12.35
N ASP A 215 -23.00 -0.83 13.65
CA ASP A 215 -24.35 -0.93 14.21
C ASP A 215 -24.58 0.29 15.09
N ARG A 216 -25.11 1.35 14.48
CA ARG A 216 -25.94 2.33 15.17
C ARG A 216 -27.34 2.22 14.60
N THR A 217 -28.14 1.35 15.20
CA THR A 217 -29.59 1.52 15.22
C THR A 217 -29.95 2.56 16.27
N SER A 218 -30.77 3.51 15.81
CA SER A 218 -31.68 4.42 16.55
C SER A 218 -31.06 5.62 17.28
#